data_AF-A0A3B5L0S0-F1
#
_entry.id   AF-A0A3B5L0S0-F1
#
_cell.length_a   1.000
_cell.length_b   1.000
_cell.length_c   1.000
_cell.angle_alpha   90.00
_cell.angle_beta   90.00
_cell.angle_gamma   90.00
#
_symmetry.space_group_name_H-M   'P 1'
#
loop_
_entity.id
_entity.type
_entity.pdbx_description
1 polymer ?
#
loop_
_entity_poly.entity_id
_entity_poly.type
_entity_poly.pdbx_seq_one_letter_code
_entity_poly.pdbx_strand_id
1 'polypeptide(L)'
;MLNPVWRQAATQVFFALGLGFGSIIAYSSYNPKNNNCHRDAFTVSFINFLTSLLATLVVFAVLGFRAKERVVTCVFLSDSFVSCRNLQQLRWQHHAGLLTFNPPPFNLSTPDSVGWQAYSSWFNQHGETLGVEGTGLAFIAFTEAMTQLPGSPFWSALFFLMLLNLGLSTMFGTMEGILAPLRDRFASVILTVASCAAGFLIGLLFTQRCGNYFVTMFDDYSATLPLIIVVVFETFSVSWLYGADRFLDDMEAMLGWRPSVLYKYLWKYVCLLAMLGLLGATTVRMLMETPTYMNFISKHKQRLLKLKC
;
A
#
# COMPACT_ATOMS: atom_id res chain seq x y z
N MET A 1 19.00 6.50 13.31
CA MET A 1 18.15 6.48 12.10
C MET A 1 16.99 5.54 12.37
N LEU A 2 15.75 5.95 12.13
CA LEU A 2 14.60 5.05 12.26
C LEU A 2 14.75 3.92 11.23
N ASN A 3 14.67 2.65 11.64
CA ASN A 3 14.78 1.54 10.69
C ASN A 3 13.72 1.71 9.58
N PRO A 4 14.04 1.36 8.32
CA PRO A 4 13.15 1.58 7.18
C PRO A 4 11.76 0.95 7.38
N VAL A 5 11.71 -0.19 8.08
CA VAL A 5 10.49 -0.92 8.43
C VAL A 5 9.55 -0.10 9.31
N TRP A 6 10.07 0.55 10.36
CA TRP A 6 9.24 1.36 11.27
C TRP A 6 8.69 2.61 10.59
N ARG A 7 9.48 3.23 9.71
CA ARG A 7 9.00 4.35 8.88
C ARG A 7 7.87 3.90 7.96
N GLN A 8 8.06 2.82 7.20
CA GLN A 8 7.03 2.30 6.29
C GLN A 8 5.76 1.91 7.04
N ALA A 9 5.89 1.24 8.20
CA ALA A 9 4.76 0.88 9.04
C ALA A 9 3.99 2.12 9.51
N ALA A 10 4.69 3.17 9.98
CA ALA A 10 4.05 4.41 10.39
C ALA A 10 3.37 5.13 9.22
N THR A 11 4.05 5.27 8.08
CA THR A 11 3.49 5.85 6.85
C THR A 11 2.23 5.10 6.40
N GLN A 12 2.23 3.76 6.47
CA GLN A 12 1.07 2.94 6.13
C GLN A 12 -0.15 3.25 7.00
N VAL A 13 0.04 3.57 8.29
CA VAL A 13 -1.07 3.94 9.17
C VAL A 13 -1.75 5.24 8.72
N PHE A 14 -0.98 6.23 8.25
CA PHE A 14 -1.54 7.49 7.74
C PHE A 14 -2.39 7.28 6.49
N PHE A 15 -1.87 6.51 5.53
CA PHE A 15 -2.60 6.20 4.31
C PHE A 15 -3.82 5.31 4.56
N ALA A 16 -3.70 4.31 5.44
CA ALA A 16 -4.81 3.41 5.76
C ALA A 16 -5.97 4.11 6.47
N LEU A 17 -5.67 5.06 7.36
CA LEU A 17 -6.69 5.84 8.06
C LEU A 17 -7.15 7.08 7.28
N GLY A 18 -6.47 7.49 6.20
CA GLY A 18 -6.82 8.69 5.44
C GLY A 18 -6.60 10.00 6.20
N LEU A 19 -5.60 10.05 7.07
CA LEU A 19 -5.27 11.26 7.84
C LEU A 19 -4.60 12.32 6.96
N GLY A 20 -4.90 13.61 7.19
CA GLY A 20 -4.29 14.74 6.45
C GLY A 20 -4.90 15.06 5.08
N PHE A 21 -5.89 14.28 4.62
CA PHE A 21 -6.61 14.55 3.36
C PHE A 21 -7.80 15.51 3.53
N GLY A 22 -8.17 15.90 4.76
CA GLY A 22 -9.32 16.76 5.06
C GLY A 22 -10.70 16.09 4.93
N SER A 23 -10.78 14.91 4.30
CA SER A 23 -12.03 14.15 4.09
C SER A 23 -12.75 13.78 5.39
N ILE A 24 -12.01 13.33 6.41
CA ILE A 24 -12.59 12.96 7.71
C ILE A 24 -13.15 14.18 8.44
N ILE A 25 -12.46 15.33 8.35
CA ILE A 25 -12.91 16.59 8.94
C ILE A 25 -14.20 17.04 8.24
N ALA A 26 -14.25 16.95 6.91
CA ALA A 26 -15.44 17.28 6.13
C ALA A 26 -16.62 16.35 6.45
N TYR A 27 -16.42 15.04 6.55
CA TYR A 27 -17.51 14.13 6.94
C TYR A 27 -17.98 14.33 8.38
N SER A 28 -17.04 14.62 9.29
CA SER A 28 -17.37 14.86 10.68
C SER A 28 -18.13 16.16 10.90
N SER A 29 -17.98 17.16 10.02
CA SER A 29 -18.69 18.44 10.15
C SER A 29 -20.20 18.33 9.86
N TYR A 30 -20.62 17.30 9.12
CA TYR A 30 -22.03 17.02 8.86
C TYR A 30 -22.73 16.28 10.01
N ASN A 31 -21.98 15.79 11.00
CA ASN A 31 -22.56 15.10 12.16
C ASN A 31 -23.21 16.08 13.15
N PRO A 32 -24.24 15.63 13.90
CA PRO A 32 -24.82 16.46 14.96
C PRO A 32 -23.80 16.69 16.09
N LYS A 33 -23.90 17.85 16.76
CA LYS A 33 -22.92 18.29 17.77
C LYS A 33 -22.76 17.34 18.97
N ASN A 34 -23.79 16.57 19.30
CA ASN A 34 -23.80 15.60 20.40
C ASN A 34 -23.53 14.16 19.94
N ASN A 35 -22.99 13.98 18.72
CA ASN A 35 -22.61 12.66 18.24
C ASN A 35 -21.39 12.12 19.00
N ASN A 36 -21.37 10.81 19.26
CA ASN A 36 -20.27 10.18 19.99
C ASN A 36 -19.06 9.92 19.08
N CYS A 37 -18.31 10.98 18.79
CA CYS A 37 -17.13 10.94 17.92
C CYS A 37 -16.03 10.01 18.45
N HIS A 38 -15.94 9.81 19.77
CA HIS A 38 -14.99 8.90 20.38
C HIS A 38 -15.29 7.44 19.98
N ARG A 39 -16.55 7.01 20.05
CA ARG A 39 -16.95 5.65 19.63
C ARG A 39 -16.69 5.43 18.13
N ASP A 40 -16.99 6.44 17.31
CA ASP A 40 -16.79 6.36 15.87
C ASP A 40 -15.31 6.21 15.53
N ALA A 41 -14.44 7.02 16.13
CA ALA A 41 -12.99 6.96 15.91
C ALA A 41 -12.40 5.59 16.29
N PHE A 42 -12.81 5.02 17.43
CA PHE A 42 -12.40 3.68 17.85
C PHE A 42 -12.92 2.59 16.90
N THR A 43 -14.18 2.68 16.48
CA THR A 43 -14.82 1.70 15.59
C THR A 43 -14.15 1.69 14.22
N VAL A 44 -13.90 2.87 13.63
CA VAL A 44 -13.22 3.01 12.33
C VAL A 44 -11.81 2.45 12.39
N SER A 45 -11.05 2.79 13.44
CA SER A 45 -9.68 2.30 13.63
C SER A 45 -9.64 0.78 13.78
N PHE A 46 -10.58 0.20 14.54
CA PHE A 46 -10.68 -1.24 14.75
C PHE A 46 -11.08 -1.99 13.48
N ILE A 47 -12.08 -1.50 12.73
CA ILE A 47 -12.51 -2.11 11.47
C ILE A 47 -11.38 -2.03 10.43
N ASN A 48 -10.67 -0.92 10.34
CA ASN A 48 -9.53 -0.78 9.43
C ASN A 48 -8.43 -1.81 9.74
N PHE A 49 -8.11 -2.00 11.02
CA PHE A 49 -7.17 -3.02 11.46
C PHE A 49 -7.63 -4.44 11.11
N LEU A 50 -8.89 -4.78 11.41
CA LEU A 50 -9.45 -6.10 11.11
C LEU A 50 -9.49 -6.37 9.59
N THR A 51 -9.89 -5.38 8.80
CA THR A 51 -9.92 -5.47 7.34
C THR A 51 -8.52 -5.66 6.78
N SER A 52 -7.52 -4.97 7.33
CA SER A 52 -6.11 -5.13 6.94
C SER A 52 -5.63 -6.57 7.22
N LEU A 53 -5.93 -7.11 8.40
CA LEU A 53 -5.59 -8.50 8.75
C LEU A 53 -6.24 -9.51 7.81
N LEU A 54 -7.54 -9.37 7.55
CA LEU A 54 -8.29 -10.25 6.65
C LEU A 54 -7.76 -10.16 5.21
N ALA A 55 -7.52 -8.95 4.71
CA ALA A 55 -6.95 -8.73 3.39
C ALA A 55 -5.56 -9.36 3.26
N THR A 56 -4.69 -9.18 4.26
CA THR A 56 -3.36 -9.79 4.29
C THR A 56 -3.43 -11.32 4.29
N LEU A 57 -4.34 -11.92 5.06
CA LEU A 57 -4.55 -13.37 5.07
C LEU A 57 -4.97 -13.88 3.68
N VAL A 58 -5.94 -13.23 3.05
CA VAL A 58 -6.42 -13.62 1.71
C VAL A 58 -5.31 -13.47 0.67
N VAL A 59 -4.55 -12.37 0.71
CA VAL A 59 -3.43 -12.14 -0.22
C VAL A 59 -2.38 -13.23 -0.08
N PHE A 60 -1.93 -13.55 1.13
CA PHE A 60 -0.92 -14.59 1.32
C PHE A 60 -1.43 -15.99 0.97
N ALA A 61 -2.72 -16.28 1.17
CA ALA A 61 -3.31 -17.55 0.74
C ALA A 61 -3.26 -17.70 -0.79
N VAL A 62 -3.62 -16.66 -1.55
CA VAL A 62 -3.58 -16.67 -3.02
C VAL A 62 -2.15 -16.73 -3.54
N LEU A 63 -1.21 -15.98 -2.95
CA LEU A 63 0.20 -16.05 -3.30
C LEU A 63 0.80 -17.44 -3.02
N GLY A 64 0.42 -18.06 -1.90
CA GLY A 64 0.80 -19.43 -1.57
C GLY A 64 0.27 -20.46 -2.56
N PHE A 65 -0.99 -20.32 -2.98
CA PHE A 65 -1.59 -21.16 -4.03
C PHE A 65 -0.84 -21.02 -5.36
N ARG A 66 -0.58 -19.79 -5.83
CA ARG A 66 0.20 -19.52 -7.05
C ARG A 66 1.62 -20.11 -6.97
N ALA A 67 2.28 -19.99 -5.83
CA ALA A 67 3.61 -20.55 -5.62
C ALA A 67 3.59 -22.09 -5.70
N LYS A 68 2.60 -22.73 -5.07
CA LYS A 68 2.42 -24.18 -5.14
C LYS A 68 2.20 -24.66 -6.58
N GLU A 69 1.28 -24.02 -7.31
CA GLU A 69 0.94 -24.39 -8.69
C GLU A 69 2.14 -24.25 -9.64
N ARG A 70 2.95 -23.19 -9.50
CA ARG A 70 4.19 -23.03 -10.28
C ARG A 70 5.20 -24.15 -10.00
N VAL A 71 5.36 -24.54 -8.75
CA VAL A 71 6.27 -25.64 -8.37
C VAL A 71 5.77 -26.97 -8.95
N VAL A 72 4.49 -27.28 -8.80
CA VAL A 72 3.84 -28.49 -9.33
C VAL A 72 3.94 -28.57 -10.86
N THR A 73 3.66 -27.47 -11.56
CA THR A 73 3.79 -27.38 -13.02
C THR A 73 5.22 -27.68 -13.48
N CYS A 74 6.23 -27.14 -12.78
CA CYS A 74 7.65 -27.38 -13.09
C CYS A 74 8.08 -28.84 -12.84
N VAL A 75 7.44 -29.51 -11.88
CA VAL A 75 7.63 -30.93 -11.56
C VAL A 75 7.06 -31.84 -12.67
N PHE A 76 5.80 -31.59 -13.08
CA PHE A 76 5.03 -32.52 -13.91
C PHE A 76 5.20 -32.33 -15.43
N LEU A 77 5.42 -31.10 -15.91
CA LEU A 77 5.59 -30.81 -17.34
C LEU A 77 7.04 -30.96 -17.80
N SER A 78 7.68 -32.08 -17.45
CA SER A 78 8.98 -32.47 -18.02
C SER A 78 8.89 -32.86 -19.50
N ASP A 79 7.69 -32.99 -20.09
CA ASP A 79 7.54 -33.58 -21.44
C ASP A 79 6.91 -32.66 -22.51
N SER A 80 6.52 -31.41 -22.22
CA SER A 80 6.10 -30.46 -23.28
C SER A 80 6.21 -28.97 -22.92
N PHE A 81 7.21 -28.33 -23.53
CA PHE A 81 7.34 -26.91 -23.93
C PHE A 81 7.53 -25.78 -22.87
N VAL A 82 8.81 -25.49 -22.60
CA VAL A 82 9.43 -24.12 -22.55
C VAL A 82 9.51 -23.33 -21.22
N SER A 83 8.75 -23.61 -20.15
CA SER A 83 8.79 -22.72 -18.95
C SER A 83 9.75 -23.10 -17.82
N CYS A 84 10.23 -24.34 -17.74
CA CYS A 84 11.36 -24.70 -16.87
C CYS A 84 12.53 -25.15 -17.75
N ARG A 85 13.55 -24.32 -17.94
CA ARG A 85 14.83 -24.80 -18.51
C ARG A 85 15.24 -26.03 -17.71
N ASN A 86 15.33 -27.17 -18.39
CA ASN A 86 15.69 -28.47 -17.86
C ASN A 86 16.60 -28.39 -16.63
N LEU A 87 16.13 -28.90 -15.48
CA LEU A 87 16.95 -29.04 -14.26
C LEU A 87 18.22 -29.87 -14.55
N GLN A 88 18.14 -30.77 -15.52
CA GLN A 88 19.26 -31.56 -16.06
C GLN A 88 20.28 -30.70 -16.83
N GLN A 89 19.85 -29.64 -17.53
CA GLN A 89 20.72 -28.70 -18.24
C GLN A 89 21.28 -27.62 -17.30
N LEU A 90 20.53 -27.20 -16.29
CA LEU A 90 20.99 -26.33 -15.20
C LEU A 90 22.07 -27.02 -14.34
N ARG A 91 21.92 -28.33 -14.06
CA ARG A 91 22.94 -29.14 -13.36
C ARG A 91 24.22 -29.29 -14.21
N TRP A 92 24.08 -29.44 -15.53
CA TRP A 92 25.22 -29.40 -16.47
C TRP A 92 25.90 -28.03 -16.52
N GLN A 93 25.15 -26.93 -16.56
CA GLN A 93 25.71 -25.57 -16.62
C GLN A 93 26.35 -25.10 -15.30
N HIS A 94 25.87 -25.60 -14.15
CA HIS A 94 26.52 -25.43 -12.85
C HIS A 94 27.84 -26.23 -12.77
N HIS A 95 27.86 -27.50 -13.21
CA HIS A 95 29.12 -28.25 -13.33
C HIS A 95 30.09 -27.67 -14.36
N ALA A 96 29.60 -26.93 -15.36
CA ALA A 96 30.40 -26.20 -16.35
C ALA A 96 30.76 -24.74 -15.94
N GLY A 97 30.39 -24.28 -14.73
CA GLY A 97 30.81 -22.98 -14.17
C GLY A 97 30.18 -21.72 -14.78
N LEU A 98 29.08 -21.84 -15.54
CA LEU A 98 28.47 -20.74 -16.31
C LEU A 98 27.27 -20.04 -15.60
N LEU A 99 26.83 -20.57 -14.45
CA LEU A 99 25.72 -20.02 -13.65
C LEU A 99 26.08 -19.99 -12.16
N THR A 100 25.75 -18.89 -11.49
CA THR A 100 25.87 -18.70 -10.02
C THR A 100 24.57 -19.07 -9.28
N PHE A 101 23.68 -19.82 -9.90
CA PHE A 101 22.35 -20.17 -9.37
C PHE A 101 22.35 -21.62 -8.92
N ASN A 102 22.06 -21.87 -7.64
CA ASN A 102 22.06 -23.21 -7.06
C ASN A 102 20.66 -23.83 -7.26
N PRO A 103 20.51 -24.91 -8.05
CA PRO A 103 19.19 -25.52 -8.26
C PRO A 103 18.67 -26.13 -6.95
N PRO A 104 17.35 -26.17 -6.75
CA PRO A 104 16.77 -26.71 -5.53
C PRO A 104 17.15 -28.20 -5.33
N PRO A 105 17.41 -28.63 -4.08
CA PRO A 105 17.91 -29.98 -3.77
C PRO A 105 16.84 -31.07 -3.76
N PHE A 106 15.56 -30.76 -4.02
CA PHE A 106 14.46 -31.71 -3.87
C PHE A 106 14.31 -32.64 -5.08
N ASN A 107 13.92 -33.90 -4.82
CA ASN A 107 13.57 -34.86 -5.85
C ASN A 107 12.15 -34.51 -6.38
N LEU A 108 12.07 -33.96 -7.60
CA LEU A 108 10.83 -33.45 -8.18
C LEU A 108 9.87 -34.56 -8.65
N SER A 109 10.19 -35.84 -8.54
CA SER A 109 9.33 -36.91 -9.08
C SER A 109 7.99 -37.10 -8.36
N THR A 110 7.86 -36.64 -7.12
CA THR A 110 6.65 -36.81 -6.31
C THR A 110 6.18 -35.46 -5.75
N PRO A 111 4.98 -34.98 -6.12
CA PRO A 111 4.46 -33.65 -5.75
C PRO A 111 4.15 -33.49 -4.25
N ASP A 112 3.95 -34.59 -3.53
CA ASP A 112 3.47 -34.58 -2.14
C ASP A 112 4.60 -34.48 -1.09
N SER A 113 5.86 -34.49 -1.51
CA SER A 113 7.01 -34.70 -0.62
C SER A 113 7.95 -33.51 -0.46
N VAL A 114 7.53 -32.29 -0.79
CA VAL A 114 8.36 -31.11 -0.47
C VAL A 114 8.28 -30.85 1.03
N GLY A 115 9.24 -31.40 1.77
CA GLY A 115 9.37 -31.15 3.20
C GLY A 115 9.53 -29.64 3.50
N TRP A 116 8.87 -29.17 4.55
CA TRP A 116 8.89 -27.77 5.00
C TRP A 116 10.30 -27.15 5.06
N GLN A 117 11.30 -27.92 5.50
CA GLN A 117 12.69 -27.47 5.60
C GLN A 117 13.35 -27.18 4.24
N ALA A 118 13.04 -27.96 3.20
CA ALA A 118 13.58 -27.75 1.85
C ALA A 118 12.90 -26.56 1.14
N TYR A 119 11.62 -26.32 1.42
CA TYR A 119 10.92 -25.13 0.96
C TYR A 119 11.42 -23.86 1.66
N SER A 120 11.61 -23.92 2.99
CA SER A 120 12.11 -22.81 3.80
C SER A 120 13.51 -22.35 3.35
N SER A 121 14.41 -23.27 3.04
CA SER A 121 15.76 -22.94 2.55
C SER A 121 15.76 -22.33 1.14
N TRP A 122 14.90 -22.81 0.24
CA TRP A 122 14.73 -22.20 -1.09
C TRP A 122 14.07 -20.82 -1.02
N PHE A 123 13.03 -20.65 -0.19
CA PHE A 123 12.35 -19.38 0.02
C PHE A 123 13.28 -18.33 0.63
N ASN A 124 14.15 -18.70 1.58
CA ASN A 124 15.13 -17.77 2.14
C ASN A 124 16.16 -17.29 1.10
N GLN A 125 16.40 -18.05 0.02
CA GLN A 125 17.32 -17.64 -1.06
C GLN A 125 16.64 -16.88 -2.21
N HIS A 126 15.38 -17.19 -2.53
CA HIS A 126 14.71 -16.66 -3.73
C HIS A 126 13.44 -15.85 -3.44
N GLY A 127 12.93 -15.89 -2.20
CA GLY A 127 11.66 -15.29 -1.80
C GLY A 127 11.58 -13.79 -2.09
N GLU A 128 12.68 -13.05 -1.92
CA GLU A 128 12.72 -11.61 -2.23
C GLU A 128 12.51 -11.32 -3.73
N THR A 129 12.93 -12.22 -4.62
CA THR A 129 12.76 -12.04 -6.08
C THR A 129 11.38 -12.47 -6.59
N LEU A 130 10.60 -13.20 -5.78
CA LEU A 130 9.21 -13.54 -6.08
C LEU A 130 8.22 -12.48 -5.59
N GLY A 131 8.66 -11.55 -4.74
CA GLY A 131 7.85 -10.44 -4.27
C GLY A 131 7.45 -9.53 -5.44
N VAL A 132 6.14 -9.45 -5.70
CA VAL A 132 5.59 -8.44 -6.61
C VAL A 132 4.97 -7.37 -5.72
N GLU A 133 5.57 -6.18 -5.70
CA GLU A 133 5.05 -5.04 -4.94
C GLU A 133 4.17 -4.14 -5.83
N GLY A 134 3.31 -3.34 -5.19
CA GLY A 134 2.46 -2.36 -5.87
C GLY A 134 1.42 -2.98 -6.81
N THR A 135 1.19 -2.31 -7.95
CA THR A 135 0.12 -2.67 -8.91
C THR A 135 0.30 -4.05 -9.53
N GLY A 136 1.53 -4.54 -9.66
CA GLY A 136 1.82 -5.86 -10.23
C GLY A 136 1.25 -7.01 -9.40
N LEU A 137 1.10 -6.83 -8.09
CA LEU A 137 0.51 -7.85 -7.21
C LEU A 137 -0.92 -8.19 -7.68
N ALA A 138 -1.78 -7.17 -7.79
CA ALA A 138 -3.18 -7.36 -8.17
C ALA A 138 -3.36 -7.75 -9.64
N PHE A 139 -2.62 -7.13 -10.57
CA PHE A 139 -2.87 -7.32 -12.00
C PHE A 139 -2.09 -8.48 -12.64
N ILE A 140 -1.04 -9.00 -12.00
CA ILE A 140 -0.24 -10.12 -12.51
C ILE A 140 -0.37 -11.35 -11.61
N ALA A 141 -0.10 -11.21 -10.31
CA ALA A 141 -0.08 -12.38 -9.43
C ALA A 141 -1.49 -12.94 -9.18
N PHE A 142 -2.45 -12.07 -8.87
CA PHE A 142 -3.83 -12.50 -8.60
C PHE A 142 -4.56 -12.98 -9.85
N THR A 143 -4.39 -12.32 -10.98
CA THR A 143 -5.02 -12.73 -12.25
C THR A 143 -4.50 -14.10 -12.72
N GLU A 144 -3.19 -14.35 -12.60
CA GLU A 144 -2.58 -15.65 -12.90
C GLU A 144 -3.10 -16.75 -11.96
N ALA A 145 -3.32 -16.45 -10.68
CA ALA A 145 -3.89 -17.43 -9.75
C ALA A 145 -5.36 -17.73 -10.07
N MET A 146 -6.14 -16.72 -10.50
CA MET A 146 -7.56 -16.88 -10.80
C MET A 146 -7.85 -17.74 -12.03
N THR A 147 -6.96 -17.73 -13.03
CA THR A 147 -7.14 -18.56 -14.23
C THR A 147 -7.02 -20.06 -13.93
N GLN A 148 -6.40 -20.43 -12.80
CA GLN A 148 -6.22 -21.81 -12.37
C GLN A 148 -7.41 -22.34 -11.53
N LEU A 149 -8.31 -21.46 -11.09
CA LEU A 149 -9.50 -21.85 -10.33
C LEU A 149 -10.64 -22.31 -11.26
N PRO A 150 -11.44 -23.32 -10.87
CA PRO A 150 -12.64 -23.69 -11.61
C PRO A 150 -13.66 -22.54 -11.58
N GLY A 151 -14.24 -22.23 -12.73
CA GLY A 151 -15.14 -21.07 -12.87
C GLY A 151 -14.40 -19.72 -12.89
N SER A 152 -13.19 -19.67 -13.46
CA SER A 152 -12.33 -18.49 -13.49
C SER A 152 -13.00 -17.16 -13.88
N PRO A 153 -13.94 -17.07 -14.85
CA PRO A 153 -14.55 -15.79 -15.21
C PRO A 153 -15.35 -15.15 -14.06
N PHE A 154 -16.00 -15.98 -13.22
CA PHE A 154 -16.78 -15.51 -12.08
C PHE A 154 -15.88 -14.89 -11.00
N TRP A 155 -14.78 -15.57 -10.64
CA TRP A 155 -13.86 -15.12 -9.61
C TRP A 155 -13.10 -13.86 -10.04
N SER A 156 -12.67 -13.78 -11.30
CA SER A 156 -12.03 -12.56 -11.84
C SER A 156 -12.97 -11.36 -11.82
N ALA A 157 -14.25 -11.55 -12.19
CA ALA A 157 -15.24 -10.47 -12.14
C ALA A 157 -15.45 -9.94 -10.72
N LEU A 158 -15.60 -10.83 -9.73
CA LEU A 158 -15.78 -10.45 -8.32
C LEU A 158 -14.56 -9.70 -7.77
N PHE A 159 -13.35 -10.14 -8.12
CA PHE A 159 -12.11 -9.48 -7.70
C PHE A 159 -11.96 -8.08 -8.28
N PHE A 160 -12.20 -7.90 -9.59
CA PHE A 160 -12.11 -6.57 -10.20
C PHE A 160 -13.24 -5.65 -9.72
N LEU A 161 -14.45 -6.17 -9.48
CA LEU A 161 -15.54 -5.43 -8.87
C LEU A 161 -15.16 -4.96 -7.45
N MET A 162 -14.51 -5.81 -6.65
CA MET A 162 -14.01 -5.45 -5.33
C MET A 162 -12.97 -4.32 -5.43
N LEU A 163 -11.97 -4.43 -6.31
CA LEU A 163 -10.96 -3.39 -6.51
C LEU A 163 -11.59 -2.06 -6.96
N LEU A 164 -12.59 -2.12 -7.85
CA LEU A 164 -13.34 -0.95 -8.30
C LEU A 164 -14.08 -0.29 -7.13
N ASN A 165 -14.79 -1.07 -6.30
CA ASN A 165 -15.52 -0.53 -5.15
C ASN A 165 -14.56 0.08 -4.10
N LEU A 166 -13.40 -0.53 -3.86
CA LEU A 166 -12.37 0.02 -2.98
C LEU A 166 -11.84 1.37 -3.52
N GLY A 167 -11.52 1.44 -4.81
CA GLY A 167 -11.09 2.69 -5.43
C GLY A 167 -12.18 3.76 -5.43
N LEU A 168 -13.41 3.40 -5.78
CA LEU A 168 -14.52 4.36 -5.86
C LEU A 168 -14.88 4.94 -4.49
N SER A 169 -14.88 4.13 -3.44
CA SER A 169 -15.17 4.61 -2.08
C SER A 169 -14.13 5.63 -1.57
N THR A 170 -12.84 5.39 -1.83
CA THR A 170 -11.77 6.34 -1.47
C THR A 170 -11.84 7.64 -2.27
N MET A 171 -12.22 7.57 -3.55
CA MET A 171 -12.38 8.76 -4.40
C MET A 171 -13.52 9.67 -3.95
N PHE A 172 -14.61 9.13 -3.39
CA PHE A 172 -15.65 9.98 -2.79
C PHE A 172 -15.14 10.76 -1.58
N GLY A 173 -14.32 10.12 -0.74
CA GLY A 173 -13.70 10.79 0.41
C GLY A 173 -12.74 11.91 -0.01
N THR A 174 -11.82 11.63 -0.93
CA THR A 174 -10.84 12.63 -1.40
C THR A 174 -11.52 13.80 -2.12
N MET A 175 -12.57 13.52 -2.89
CA MET A 175 -13.34 14.57 -3.56
C MET A 175 -14.07 15.47 -2.56
N GLU A 176 -14.69 14.93 -1.52
CA GLU A 176 -15.30 15.75 -0.45
C GLU A 176 -14.26 16.56 0.33
N GLY A 177 -13.06 16.02 0.55
CA GLY A 177 -11.95 16.77 1.15
C GLY A 177 -11.54 18.01 0.34
N ILE A 178 -11.66 17.96 -0.99
CA ILE A 178 -11.41 19.10 -1.89
C ILE A 178 -12.63 20.02 -1.98
N LEU A 179 -13.83 19.45 -2.11
CA LEU A 179 -15.05 20.21 -2.37
C LEU A 179 -15.59 20.95 -1.17
N ALA A 180 -15.50 20.40 0.04
CA ALA A 180 -15.99 21.04 1.26
C ALA A 180 -15.41 22.46 1.45
N PRO A 181 -14.07 22.67 1.50
CA PRO A 181 -13.51 24.01 1.68
C PRO A 181 -13.80 24.94 0.49
N LEU A 182 -13.91 24.40 -0.73
CA LEU A 182 -14.25 25.21 -1.91
C LEU A 182 -15.71 25.69 -1.88
N ARG A 183 -16.64 24.83 -1.44
CA ARG A 183 -18.07 25.18 -1.30
C ARG A 183 -18.31 26.17 -0.16
N ASP A 184 -17.54 26.09 0.92
CA ASP A 184 -17.60 27.05 2.03
C ASP A 184 -17.22 28.47 1.58
N ARG A 185 -16.33 28.60 0.59
CA ARG A 185 -15.94 29.90 0.02
C ARG A 185 -16.80 30.34 -1.17
N PHE A 186 -17.20 29.40 -2.02
CA PHE A 186 -17.90 29.66 -3.26
C PHE A 186 -19.04 28.64 -3.44
N ALA A 187 -20.28 29.06 -3.19
CA ALA A 187 -21.46 28.19 -3.26
C ALA A 187 -21.93 27.96 -4.70
N SER A 188 -21.20 27.16 -5.50
CA SER A 188 -21.63 26.81 -6.86
C SER A 188 -21.41 25.33 -7.21
N VAL A 189 -22.42 24.73 -7.84
CA VAL A 189 -22.39 23.34 -8.35
C VAL A 189 -21.39 23.18 -9.50
N ILE A 190 -21.10 24.28 -10.21
CA ILE A 190 -20.14 24.35 -11.31
C ILE A 190 -18.73 23.92 -10.86
N LEU A 191 -18.36 24.19 -9.59
CA LEU A 191 -17.06 23.79 -9.05
C LEU A 191 -16.86 22.27 -9.03
N THR A 192 -17.92 21.50 -8.77
CA THR A 192 -17.85 20.04 -8.78
C THR A 192 -17.60 19.50 -10.19
N VAL A 193 -18.29 20.05 -11.19
CA VAL A 193 -18.06 19.65 -12.58
C VAL A 193 -16.67 20.07 -13.05
N ALA A 194 -16.24 21.28 -12.69
CA ALA A 194 -14.92 21.81 -13.07
C ALA A 194 -13.77 20.99 -12.45
N SER A 195 -13.88 20.58 -11.18
CA SER A 195 -12.87 19.74 -10.53
C SER A 195 -12.82 18.33 -11.12
N CYS A 196 -13.96 17.71 -11.44
CA CYS A 196 -13.99 16.44 -12.17
C CYS A 196 -13.36 16.55 -13.57
N ALA A 197 -13.67 17.62 -14.32
CA ALA A 197 -13.11 17.85 -15.65
C ALA A 197 -11.59 18.09 -15.59
N ALA A 198 -11.12 18.87 -14.61
CA ALA A 198 -9.69 19.08 -14.37
C ALA A 198 -8.99 17.76 -14.00
N GLY A 199 -9.59 16.96 -13.11
CA GLY A 199 -9.08 15.64 -12.74
C GLY A 199 -8.98 14.70 -13.93
N PHE A 200 -9.97 14.70 -14.83
CA PHE A 200 -9.95 13.92 -16.07
C PHE A 200 -8.81 14.37 -17.01
N LEU A 201 -8.66 15.67 -17.24
CA LEU A 201 -7.61 16.21 -18.10
C LEU A 201 -6.20 15.91 -17.58
N ILE A 202 -5.98 16.05 -16.26
CA ILE A 202 -4.71 15.69 -15.61
C ILE A 202 -4.51 14.16 -15.68
N GLY A 203 -5.57 13.38 -15.47
CA GLY A 203 -5.55 11.92 -15.52
C GLY A 203 -5.10 11.36 -16.87
N LEU A 204 -5.39 12.05 -17.98
CA LEU A 204 -4.92 11.66 -19.32
C LEU A 204 -3.39 11.57 -19.42
N LEU A 205 -2.64 12.34 -18.62
CA LEU A 205 -1.18 12.25 -18.57
C LEU A 205 -0.70 10.85 -18.15
N PHE A 206 -1.43 10.18 -17.24
CA PHE A 206 -1.10 8.85 -16.75
C PHE A 206 -1.52 7.71 -17.70
N THR A 207 -2.29 8.00 -18.74
CA THR A 207 -2.71 7.00 -19.75
C THR A 207 -1.70 6.79 -20.88
N GLN A 208 -0.59 7.54 -20.88
CA GLN A 208 0.46 7.43 -21.90
C GLN A 208 1.26 6.11 -21.77
N ARG A 209 2.05 5.75 -22.79
CA ARG A 209 2.88 4.52 -22.79
C ARG A 209 3.87 4.44 -21.63
N CYS A 210 4.35 5.58 -21.14
CA CYS A 210 5.22 5.71 -19.97
C CYS A 210 4.44 6.04 -18.68
N GLY A 211 3.11 6.01 -18.71
CA GLY A 211 2.24 6.45 -17.62
C GLY A 211 2.45 5.71 -16.31
N ASN A 212 2.74 4.41 -16.35
CA ASN A 212 3.05 3.63 -15.14
C ASN A 212 4.28 4.16 -14.38
N TYR A 213 5.29 4.68 -15.09
CA TYR A 213 6.45 5.31 -14.46
C TYR A 213 6.07 6.62 -13.77
N PHE A 214 5.23 7.44 -14.42
CA PHE A 214 4.71 8.67 -13.82
C PHE A 214 3.88 8.40 -12.57
N VAL A 215 3.00 7.39 -12.61
CA VAL A 215 2.18 6.99 -11.45
C VAL A 215 3.08 6.55 -10.28
N THR A 216 4.04 5.68 -10.54
CA THR A 216 4.94 5.17 -9.49
C THR A 216 5.78 6.29 -8.88
N MET A 217 6.33 7.19 -9.71
CA MET A 217 7.11 8.33 -9.23
C MET A 217 6.27 9.31 -8.41
N PHE A 218 5.05 9.59 -8.84
CA PHE A 218 4.16 10.51 -8.11
C PHE A 218 3.70 9.90 -6.78
N ASP A 219 3.42 8.60 -6.73
CA ASP A 219 3.04 7.88 -5.51
C ASP A 219 4.18 7.88 -4.48
N ASP A 220 5.40 7.54 -4.90
CA ASP A 220 6.57 7.44 -4.03
C ASP A 220 6.99 8.80 -3.43
N TYR A 221 6.89 9.87 -4.21
CA TYR A 221 7.45 11.19 -3.82
C TYR A 221 6.41 12.26 -3.49
N SER A 222 5.26 12.29 -4.17
CA SER A 222 4.29 13.39 -4.03
C SER A 222 3.23 13.14 -2.95
N ALA A 223 2.91 11.89 -2.63
CA ALA A 223 1.87 11.60 -1.65
C ALA A 223 2.41 11.63 -0.21
N THR A 224 3.56 11.02 0.03
CA THR A 224 4.04 10.73 1.40
C THR A 224 4.51 11.98 2.16
N LEU A 225 5.35 12.83 1.54
CA LEU A 225 5.92 13.99 2.24
C LEU A 225 4.88 15.06 2.60
N PRO A 226 4.05 15.55 1.66
CA PRO A 226 3.06 16.58 1.98
C PRO A 226 2.07 16.13 3.05
N LEU A 227 1.64 14.86 3.00
CA LEU A 227 0.71 14.29 3.98
C LEU A 227 1.31 14.37 5.39
N ILE A 228 2.54 13.88 5.60
CA ILE A 228 3.17 13.91 6.93
C ILE A 228 3.32 15.35 7.44
N ILE A 229 3.69 16.28 6.55
CA ILE A 229 3.83 17.70 6.89
C ILE A 229 2.48 18.27 7.37
N VAL A 230 1.39 18.04 6.63
CA VAL A 230 0.05 18.52 6.98
C VAL A 230 -0.38 17.97 8.34
N VAL A 231 -0.24 16.66 8.58
CA VAL A 231 -0.68 16.06 9.85
C VAL A 231 0.16 16.55 11.05
N VAL A 232 1.46 16.82 10.85
CA VAL A 232 2.30 17.46 11.89
C VAL A 232 1.75 18.84 12.25
N PHE A 233 1.42 19.66 11.25
CA PHE A 233 0.86 21.00 11.47
C PHE A 233 -0.53 20.96 12.09
N GLU A 234 -1.41 20.04 11.68
CA GLU A 234 -2.73 19.85 12.30
C GLU A 234 -2.59 19.49 13.78
N THR A 235 -1.74 18.51 14.10
CA THR A 235 -1.52 18.05 15.47
C THR A 235 -0.89 19.15 16.33
N PHE A 236 0.09 19.88 15.80
CA PHE A 236 0.71 21.02 16.49
C PHE A 236 -0.31 22.13 16.76
N SER A 237 -1.16 22.44 15.78
CA SER A 237 -2.16 23.50 15.88
C SER A 237 -3.21 23.19 16.95
N VAL A 238 -3.72 21.96 16.99
CA VAL A 238 -4.71 21.57 18.01
C VAL A 238 -4.09 21.46 19.41
N SER A 239 -2.91 20.84 19.52
CA SER A 239 -2.32 20.55 20.84
C SER A 239 -1.68 21.76 21.54
N TRP A 240 -1.01 22.66 20.79
CA TRP A 240 -0.27 23.80 21.34
C TRP A 240 -0.89 25.16 21.05
N LEU A 241 -1.37 25.43 19.83
CA LEU A 241 -1.95 26.75 19.49
C LEU A 241 -3.37 26.92 20.04
N TYR A 242 -4.26 25.97 19.80
CA TYR A 242 -5.61 25.98 20.37
C TYR A 242 -5.61 25.67 21.88
N GLY A 243 -4.70 24.77 22.27
CA GLY A 243 -4.50 24.33 23.65
C GLY A 243 -5.27 23.05 23.95
N ALA A 244 -4.52 22.00 24.33
CA ALA A 244 -5.10 20.69 24.64
C ALA A 244 -6.14 20.70 25.77
N ASP A 245 -6.04 21.64 26.72
CA ASP A 245 -7.03 21.79 27.80
C ASP A 245 -8.37 22.27 27.27
N ARG A 246 -8.38 23.30 26.42
CA ARG A 246 -9.61 23.82 25.80
C ARG A 246 -10.26 22.77 24.90
N PHE A 247 -9.45 22.02 24.15
CA PHE A 247 -9.95 20.94 23.32
C PHE A 247 -10.64 19.82 24.12
N LEU A 248 -10.11 19.48 25.30
CA LEU A 248 -10.75 18.49 26.18
C LEU A 248 -12.08 18.99 26.76
N ASP A 249 -12.18 20.29 27.06
CA ASP A 249 -13.42 20.90 27.54
C ASP A 249 -14.49 20.91 26.43
N ASP A 250 -14.10 21.17 25.18
CA ASP A 250 -15.01 21.05 24.02
C ASP A 250 -15.48 19.61 23.81
N MET A 251 -14.58 18.62 23.96
CA MET A 251 -14.94 17.20 23.91
C MET A 251 -15.91 16.81 25.02
N GLU A 252 -15.72 17.32 26.24
CA GLU A 252 -16.63 17.10 27.36
C GLU A 252 -18.02 17.69 27.08
N ALA A 253 -18.07 18.89 26.47
CA ALA A 253 -19.33 19.52 26.06
C ALA A 253 -20.07 18.73 24.97
N MET A 254 -19.37 18.04 24.07
CA MET A 254 -19.98 17.22 23.02
C MET A 254 -20.38 15.82 23.51
N LEU A 255 -19.54 15.17 24.32
CA LEU A 255 -19.69 13.77 24.74
C LEU A 255 -20.45 13.61 26.07
N GLY A 256 -20.51 14.66 26.89
CA GLY A 256 -21.08 14.64 28.24
C GLY A 256 -20.20 13.97 29.30
N TRP A 257 -19.00 13.49 28.93
CA TRP A 257 -18.00 12.94 29.84
C TRP A 257 -16.61 13.41 29.43
N ARG A 258 -15.72 13.62 30.41
CA ARG A 258 -14.36 14.10 30.16
C ARG A 258 -13.39 12.94 29.87
N PRO A 259 -12.68 12.93 28.73
CA PRO A 259 -11.61 11.96 28.47
C PRO A 259 -10.48 12.04 29.50
N SER A 260 -9.79 10.92 29.72
CA SER A 260 -8.72 10.85 30.72
C SER A 260 -7.55 11.77 30.37
N VAL A 261 -6.85 12.28 31.40
CA VAL A 261 -5.70 13.18 31.25
C VAL A 261 -4.55 12.52 30.46
N LEU A 262 -4.54 11.18 30.35
CA LEU A 262 -3.58 10.45 29.52
C LEU A 262 -3.66 10.86 28.04
N TYR A 263 -4.87 11.06 27.50
CA TYR A 263 -5.05 11.52 26.11
C TYR A 263 -4.38 12.87 25.88
N LYS A 264 -4.46 13.77 26.87
CA LYS A 264 -3.80 15.09 26.83
C LYS A 264 -2.30 14.95 26.61
N TYR A 265 -1.63 14.16 27.44
CA TYR A 265 -0.18 13.98 27.37
C TYR A 265 0.23 13.20 26.12
N LEU A 266 -0.57 12.21 25.72
CA LEU A 266 -0.34 11.40 24.54
C LEU A 266 -0.36 12.26 23.27
N TRP A 267 -1.38 13.08 23.07
CA TRP A 267 -1.49 13.94 21.87
C TRP A 267 -0.46 15.06 21.88
N LYS A 268 -0.27 15.74 23.03
CA LYS A 268 0.59 16.91 23.12
C LYS A 268 2.07 16.61 22.96
N TYR A 269 2.54 15.48 23.49
CA TYR A 269 3.98 15.17 23.52
C TYR A 269 4.32 13.93 22.71
N VAL A 270 3.67 12.79 22.98
CA VAL A 270 4.05 11.50 22.36
C VAL A 270 3.76 11.51 20.86
N CYS A 271 2.54 11.89 20.46
CA CYS A 271 2.14 11.93 19.07
C CYS A 271 2.96 12.95 18.28
N LEU A 272 3.07 14.19 18.79
CA LEU A 272 3.86 15.23 18.14
C LEU A 272 5.32 14.81 17.92
N LEU A 273 5.96 14.22 18.93
CA LEU A 273 7.36 13.79 18.84
C LEU A 273 7.53 12.60 17.88
N ALA A 274 6.60 11.64 17.89
CA ALA A 274 6.61 10.54 16.93
C ALA A 274 6.48 11.04 15.49
N MET A 275 5.61 12.01 15.25
CA MET A 275 5.36 12.61 13.93
C MET A 275 6.55 13.43 13.42
N LEU A 276 7.15 14.23 14.29
CA LEU A 276 8.39 14.96 13.96
C LEU A 276 9.55 13.99 13.68
N GLY A 277 9.65 12.89 14.44
CA GLY A 277 10.62 11.83 14.21
C GLY A 277 10.44 11.15 12.84
N LEU A 278 9.18 10.88 12.46
CA LEU A 278 8.85 10.30 11.15
C LEU A 278 9.19 11.26 10.00
N LEU A 279 8.83 12.54 10.15
CA LEU A 279 9.15 13.58 9.16
C LEU A 279 10.67 13.69 8.97
N GLY A 280 11.42 13.80 10.07
CA GLY A 280 12.89 13.86 10.03
C GLY A 280 13.52 12.62 9.40
N ALA A 281 13.05 11.42 9.74
CA ALA A 281 13.56 10.19 9.15
C ALA A 281 13.26 10.07 7.64
N THR A 282 12.15 10.64 7.18
CA THR A 282 11.74 10.61 5.77
C THR A 282 12.52 11.64 4.95
N THR A 283 12.68 12.86 5.46
CA THR A 283 13.46 13.92 4.79
C THR A 283 14.93 13.55 4.69
N VAL A 284 15.54 13.02 5.76
CA VAL A 284 16.94 12.55 5.74
C VAL A 284 17.13 11.45 4.68
N ARG A 285 16.19 10.50 4.57
CA ARG A 285 16.28 9.46 3.54
C ARG A 285 16.20 10.04 2.14
N MET A 286 15.26 10.93 1.87
CA MET A 286 15.15 11.56 0.55
C MET A 286 16.38 12.40 0.19
N LEU A 287 17.11 12.93 1.17
CA LEU A 287 18.38 13.62 0.95
C LEU A 287 19.55 12.67 0.69
N MET A 288 19.56 11.48 1.30
CA MET A 288 20.66 10.51 1.20
C MET A 288 20.52 9.51 0.05
N GLU A 289 19.30 9.13 -0.32
CA GLU A 289 19.04 8.17 -1.40
C GLU A 289 18.69 8.91 -2.71
N THR A 290 19.39 8.56 -3.79
CA THR A 290 19.06 9.07 -5.12
C THR A 290 17.81 8.37 -5.65
N PRO A 291 16.87 9.10 -6.30
CA PRO A 291 15.65 8.50 -6.80
C PRO A 291 15.96 7.44 -7.87
N THR A 292 15.47 6.22 -7.66
CA THR A 292 15.60 5.09 -8.59
C THR A 292 14.24 4.51 -8.89
N TYR A 293 13.98 4.20 -10.16
CA TYR A 293 12.75 3.56 -10.61
C TYR A 293 13.08 2.30 -11.43
N MET A 294 12.21 1.30 -11.38
CA MET A 294 12.41 0.02 -12.08
C MET A 294 11.94 0.14 -13.53
N ASN A 295 12.87 -0.01 -14.48
CA ASN A 295 12.55 -0.01 -15.91
C ASN A 295 12.27 -1.40 -16.46
N PHE A 296 11.16 -1.55 -17.19
CA PHE A 296 10.86 -2.75 -17.95
C PHE A 296 11.63 -2.72 -19.27
N ILE A 297 12.85 -3.28 -19.27
CA ILE A 297 13.66 -3.45 -20.49
C ILE A 297 13.32 -4.83 -21.09
N SER A 298 12.57 -4.83 -22.19
CA SER A 298 12.36 -6.03 -23.01
C SER A 298 13.68 -6.44 -23.68
N LYS A 299 14.14 -7.65 -23.32
CA LYS A 299 15.36 -8.40 -23.70
C LYS A 299 16.52 -8.24 -22.72
N HIS A 300 16.76 -9.34 -21.99
CA HIS A 300 17.96 -9.68 -21.23
C HIS A 300 18.65 -8.50 -20.52
N LYS A 301 18.45 -8.43 -19.19
CA LYS A 301 19.21 -7.66 -18.19
C LYS A 301 18.44 -6.44 -17.65
N GLN A 302 17.69 -6.68 -16.56
CA GLN A 302 17.29 -5.63 -15.63
C GLN A 302 18.55 -4.93 -15.11
N ARG A 303 18.78 -3.69 -15.55
CA ARG A 303 19.77 -2.79 -14.94
C ARG A 303 19.00 -1.64 -14.28
N LEU A 304 19.16 -1.53 -12.96
CA LEU A 304 18.86 -0.33 -12.19
C LEU A 304 19.66 0.83 -12.79
N LEU A 305 19.00 1.75 -13.48
CA LEU A 305 19.61 3.00 -13.92
C LEU A 305 19.31 4.07 -12.87
N LYS A 306 20.35 4.58 -12.22
CA LYS A 306 20.28 5.78 -11.39
C LYS A 306 20.15 6.98 -12.30
N LEU A 307 19.21 7.87 -12.02
CA LEU A 307 19.17 9.21 -12.59
C LEU A 307 20.48 9.93 -12.20
N LYS A 308 21.36 10.15 -13.16
CA LYS A 308 22.28 11.30 -13.10
C LYS A 308 21.55 12.45 -13.79
N CYS A 309 21.45 13.57 -13.08
CA CYS A 309 21.04 14.86 -13.65
C CYS A 309 21.81 15.18 -14.93
#